data_AF-A0A1F8VL00-F1
#
_entry.id   AF-A0A1F8VL00-F1
#
_cell.length_a   1.000
_cell.length_b   1.000
_cell.length_c   1.000
_cell.angle_alpha   90.00
_cell.angle_beta   90.00
_cell.angle_gamma   90.00
#
_symmetry.space_group_name_H-M   'P 1'
#
loop_
_entity.id
_entity.type
_entity.pdbx_description
1 polymer ?
#
loop_
_entity_poly.entity_id
_entity_poly.type
_entity_poly.pdbx_seq_one_letter_code
_entity_poly.pdbx_strand_id
1 'polypeptide(L)'
;MRLLTLLMLACFLMTGCAFGGPQTPDSKPVKTEPPPNLTAPPQPLPQPDSGRMRDLEANHLQVSKAYHLLASQMCLLLAYLQINHPECQAFEAGRGKTD
;
A
#
# COMPACT_ATOMS: atom_id res chain seq x y z
N MET A 1 21.27 56.67 28.45
CA MET A 1 21.07 55.21 28.64
C MET A 1 19.72 54.69 28.13
N ARG A 2 18.62 55.48 28.17
CA ARG A 2 17.31 55.07 27.60
C ARG A 2 17.28 54.85 26.07
N LEU A 3 18.15 55.55 25.33
CA LEU A 3 18.26 55.41 23.87
C LEU A 3 18.87 54.05 23.46
N LEU A 4 19.86 53.57 24.21
CA LEU A 4 20.52 52.28 23.95
C LEU A 4 19.57 51.09 24.18
N THR A 5 18.73 51.17 25.21
CA THR A 5 17.73 50.12 25.50
C THR A 5 16.66 50.04 24.43
N LEU A 6 16.25 51.17 23.83
CA LEU A 6 15.28 51.19 22.72
C LEU A 6 15.88 50.61 21.43
N LEU A 7 17.16 50.87 21.17
CA LEU A 7 17.85 50.40 19.96
C LEU A 7 18.08 48.89 19.99
N MET A 8 18.40 48.32 21.16
CA MET A 8 18.52 46.87 21.33
C MET A 8 17.16 46.18 21.19
N LEU A 9 16.07 46.75 21.71
CA LEU A 9 14.72 46.16 21.60
C LEU A 9 14.23 46.10 20.14
N ALA A 10 14.57 47.09 19.32
CA ALA A 10 14.23 47.13 17.90
C ALA A 10 14.96 46.05 17.08
N CYS A 11 16.22 45.75 17.41
CA CYS A 11 16.99 44.67 16.75
C CYS A 11 16.43 43.28 17.04
N PHE A 12 15.86 43.03 18.23
CA PHE A 12 15.26 41.73 18.57
C PHE A 12 13.90 41.48 17.90
N LEU A 13 13.18 42.52 17.48
CA LEU A 13 11.87 42.39 16.83
C LEU A 13 11.97 42.12 15.32
N MET A 14 13.14 42.33 14.69
CA MET A 14 13.32 42.15 13.24
C MET A 14 13.90 40.77 12.84
N THR A 15 14.21 39.90 13.80
CA THR A 15 14.75 38.55 13.53
C THR A 15 13.69 37.45 13.35
N GLY A 16 12.40 37.78 13.39
CA GLY A 16 11.32 36.84 13.08
C GLY A 16 10.79 37.10 11.66
N CYS A 17 11.18 36.25 10.71
CA CYS A 17 10.52 35.94 9.41
C CYS A 17 11.49 35.73 8.24
N ALA A 18 12.61 35.04 8.44
CA ALA A 18 13.36 34.41 7.35
C ALA A 18 13.76 32.98 7.70
N PHE A 19 12.81 32.22 8.25
CA PHE A 19 12.90 30.77 8.33
C PHE A 19 11.83 30.18 7.41
N GLY A 20 12.00 30.40 6.11
CA GLY A 20 11.48 29.45 5.14
C GLY A 20 12.38 28.23 5.28
N GLY A 21 11.90 27.18 5.94
CA GLY A 21 12.60 25.90 5.92
C GLY A 21 12.94 25.51 4.48
N PRO A 22 14.02 24.75 4.22
CA PRO A 22 14.29 24.25 2.88
C PRO A 22 13.00 23.67 2.33
N GLN A 23 12.62 24.09 1.12
CA GLN A 23 11.45 23.53 0.46
C GLN A 23 11.68 22.02 0.49
N THR A 24 10.88 21.30 1.29
CA THR A 24 10.87 19.85 1.19
C THR A 24 10.53 19.61 -0.27
N PRO A 25 11.42 18.99 -1.07
CA PRO A 25 11.06 18.63 -2.43
C PRO A 25 9.73 17.91 -2.30
N ASP A 26 8.75 18.31 -3.09
CA ASP A 26 7.36 17.86 -3.06
C ASP A 26 7.37 16.34 -3.29
N SER A 27 7.71 15.59 -2.25
CA SER A 27 7.70 14.14 -2.18
C SER A 27 6.27 13.74 -1.87
N LYS A 28 5.33 14.28 -2.66
CA LYS A 28 4.21 13.45 -3.05
C LYS A 28 4.84 12.21 -3.64
N PRO A 29 4.68 11.03 -3.01
CA PRO A 29 5.07 9.81 -3.69
C PRO A 29 4.32 9.85 -5.00
N VAL A 30 5.08 9.92 -6.11
CA VAL A 30 4.51 9.63 -7.42
C VAL A 30 3.83 8.29 -7.21
N LYS A 31 2.50 8.30 -7.21
CA LYS A 31 1.69 7.10 -7.00
C LYS A 31 1.90 6.28 -8.26
N THR A 32 3.02 5.57 -8.31
CA THR A 32 3.33 4.62 -9.37
C THR A 32 2.14 3.70 -9.46
N GLU A 33 1.67 3.49 -10.68
CA GLU A 33 0.57 2.58 -10.92
C GLU A 33 0.96 1.20 -10.35
N PRO A 34 0.01 0.47 -9.73
CA PRO A 34 0.31 -0.84 -9.22
C PRO A 34 0.79 -1.75 -10.35
N PRO A 35 1.70 -2.70 -10.06
CA PRO A 35 2.15 -3.69 -11.02
C PRO A 35 0.96 -4.34 -11.77
N PRO A 36 1.07 -4.58 -13.09
CA PRO A 36 -0.05 -5.05 -13.91
C PRO A 36 -0.57 -6.42 -13.47
N ASN A 37 0.26 -7.25 -12.83
CA ASN A 37 -0.13 -8.53 -12.25
C ASN A 37 -1.01 -8.38 -10.99
N LEU A 38 -0.99 -7.22 -10.32
CA LEU A 38 -1.87 -6.93 -9.19
C LEU A 38 -3.22 -6.35 -9.62
N THR A 39 -3.26 -5.68 -10.78
CA THR A 39 -4.47 -5.09 -11.36
C THR A 39 -5.14 -5.95 -12.43
N ALA A 40 -4.52 -7.09 -12.78
CA ALA A 40 -5.09 -8.02 -13.75
C ALA A 40 -6.49 -8.48 -13.31
N PRO A 41 -7.46 -8.54 -14.24
CA PRO A 41 -8.80 -9.01 -13.93
C PRO A 41 -8.76 -10.49 -13.48
N PRO A 42 -9.71 -10.91 -12.63
CA PRO A 42 -9.83 -12.31 -12.24
C PRO A 42 -9.98 -13.22 -13.46
N GLN A 43 -9.30 -14.36 -13.44
CA GLN A 43 -9.48 -15.38 -14.47
C GLN A 43 -10.86 -16.03 -14.33
N PRO A 44 -11.53 -16.40 -15.43
CA PRO A 44 -12.76 -17.17 -15.38
C PRO A 44 -12.57 -18.47 -14.61
N LEU A 45 -13.57 -18.86 -13.82
CA LEU A 45 -13.54 -20.11 -13.09
C LEU A 45 -13.73 -21.29 -14.05
N PRO A 46 -12.97 -22.40 -13.87
CA PRO A 46 -13.17 -23.60 -14.66
C PRO A 46 -14.54 -24.22 -14.34
N GLN A 47 -15.19 -24.75 -15.37
CA GLN A 47 -16.39 -25.58 -15.19
C GLN A 47 -15.99 -27.05 -15.02
N PRO A 48 -16.80 -27.87 -14.34
CA PRO A 48 -16.56 -29.30 -14.28
C PRO A 48 -16.77 -29.95 -15.64
N ASP A 49 -15.92 -30.92 -15.99
CA ASP A 49 -16.00 -31.66 -17.26
C ASP A 49 -17.29 -32.47 -17.39
N SER A 50 -17.85 -32.92 -16.25
CA SER A 50 -19.13 -33.61 -16.18
C SER A 50 -19.78 -33.48 -14.80
N GLY A 51 -21.02 -33.97 -14.66
CA GLY A 51 -21.72 -34.05 -13.37
C GLY A 51 -21.31 -35.23 -12.48
N ARG A 52 -20.26 -35.99 -12.84
CA ARG A 52 -19.78 -37.11 -12.03
C ARG A 52 -19.04 -36.61 -10.79
N MET A 53 -19.18 -37.33 -9.68
CA MET A 53 -18.61 -36.90 -8.39
C MET A 53 -17.10 -36.59 -8.46
N ARG A 54 -16.34 -37.45 -9.13
CA ARG A 54 -14.88 -37.25 -9.32
C ARG A 54 -14.55 -35.93 -10.02
N ASP A 55 -15.30 -35.57 -11.05
CA ASP A 55 -15.04 -34.38 -11.85
C ASP A 55 -15.46 -33.11 -11.07
N LEU A 56 -16.54 -33.21 -10.28
CA LEU A 56 -16.98 -32.16 -9.36
C LEU A 56 -15.96 -31.92 -8.24
N GLU A 57 -15.40 -32.97 -7.64
CA GLU A 57 -14.35 -32.86 -6.62
C GLU A 57 -13.07 -32.22 -7.19
N ALA A 58 -12.64 -32.68 -8.36
CA ALA A 58 -11.49 -32.10 -9.05
C ALA A 58 -11.72 -30.61 -9.39
N ASN A 59 -12.91 -30.26 -9.88
CA ASN A 59 -13.29 -28.88 -10.15
C ASN A 59 -13.31 -28.04 -8.86
N HIS A 60 -13.85 -28.56 -7.75
CA HIS A 60 -13.88 -27.87 -6.47
C HIS A 60 -12.46 -27.48 -6.00
N LEU A 61 -11.49 -28.39 -6.13
CA LEU A 61 -10.09 -28.09 -5.80
C LEU A 61 -9.49 -27.01 -6.71
N GLN A 62 -9.76 -27.07 -8.01
CA GLN A 62 -9.28 -26.07 -8.98
C GLN A 62 -9.87 -24.68 -8.70
N VAL A 63 -11.18 -24.61 -8.48
CA VAL A 63 -11.89 -23.37 -8.13
C VAL A 63 -11.37 -22.80 -6.81
N SER A 64 -11.18 -23.65 -5.80
CA SER A 64 -10.63 -23.23 -4.50
C SER A 64 -9.22 -22.63 -4.64
N LYS A 65 -8.37 -23.25 -5.46
CA LYS A 65 -7.03 -22.73 -5.78
C LYS A 65 -7.12 -21.37 -6.49
N ALA A 66 -8.02 -21.21 -7.45
CA ALA A 66 -8.23 -19.94 -8.15
C ALA A 66 -8.66 -18.81 -7.20
N TYR A 67 -9.60 -19.08 -6.29
CA TYR A 67 -9.99 -18.11 -5.27
C TYR A 67 -8.85 -17.75 -4.31
N HIS A 68 -8.04 -18.74 -3.91
CA HIS A 68 -6.90 -18.49 -3.03
C HIS A 68 -5.84 -17.60 -3.71
N LEU A 69 -5.56 -17.84 -4.99
CA LEU A 69 -4.66 -16.99 -5.77
C LEU A 69 -5.20 -15.56 -5.89
N LEU A 70 -6.49 -15.40 -6.18
CA LEU A 70 -7.13 -14.08 -6.24
C LEU A 70 -7.05 -13.34 -4.90
N ALA A 71 -7.34 -14.04 -3.79
CA ALA A 71 -7.22 -13.47 -2.45
C ALA A 71 -5.78 -12.98 -2.18
N SER A 72 -4.77 -13.78 -2.55
CA SER A 72 -3.36 -13.39 -2.39
C SER A 72 -3.01 -12.15 -3.22
N GLN A 73 -3.50 -12.04 -4.46
CA GLN A 73 -3.31 -10.88 -5.33
C GLN A 73 -3.95 -9.63 -4.73
N MET A 74 -5.17 -9.74 -4.20
CA MET A 74 -5.86 -8.62 -3.56
C MET A 74 -5.13 -8.16 -2.30
N CYS A 75 -4.66 -9.09 -1.46
CA CYS A 75 -3.87 -8.72 -0.28
C CYS A 75 -2.55 -8.03 -0.66
N LEU A 76 -1.88 -8.47 -1.73
CA LEU A 76 -0.69 -7.79 -2.26
C LEU A 76 -1.01 -6.39 -2.79
N LEU A 77 -2.15 -6.22 -3.46
CA LEU A 77 -2.60 -4.92 -3.93
C LEU A 77 -2.90 -3.97 -2.76
N LEU A 78 -3.58 -4.45 -1.72
CA LEU A 78 -3.85 -3.66 -0.51
C LEU A 78 -2.55 -3.27 0.21
N ALA A 79 -1.61 -4.20 0.34
CA ALA A 79 -0.28 -3.92 0.90
C ALA A 79 0.48 -2.87 0.07
N TYR A 80 0.45 -2.97 -1.26
CA TYR A 80 1.03 -1.95 -2.15
C TYR A 80 0.41 -0.57 -1.93
N LEU A 81 -0.91 -0.52 -1.71
CA LEU A 81 -1.65 0.70 -1.40
C LEU A 81 -1.52 1.14 0.06
N GLN A 82 -0.74 0.42 0.89
CA GLN A 82 -0.55 0.69 2.32
C GLN A 82 -1.86 0.64 3.12
N ILE A 83 -2.80 -0.20 2.68
CA ILE A 83 -4.08 -0.44 3.36
C ILE A 83 -3.95 -1.71 4.20
N ASN A 84 -4.07 -1.55 5.52
CA ASN A 84 -4.06 -2.68 6.44
C ASN A 84 -5.44 -3.37 6.46
N HIS A 85 -5.48 -4.66 6.17
CA HIS A 85 -6.69 -5.49 6.21
C HIS A 85 -6.43 -6.74 7.07
N PRO A 86 -7.25 -7.04 8.10
CA PRO A 86 -6.94 -8.09 9.07
C PRO A 86 -6.80 -9.49 8.45
N GLU A 87 -7.64 -9.81 7.48
CA GLU A 87 -7.65 -11.07 6.72
C GLU A 87 -6.38 -11.25 5.87
N CYS A 88 -5.69 -10.15 5.54
CA CYS A 88 -4.46 -10.19 4.76
C CYS A 88 -3.20 -10.43 5.61
N GLN A 89 -3.28 -10.28 6.93
CA GLN A 89 -2.13 -10.47 7.83
C GLN A 89 -1.56 -11.90 7.75
N ALA A 90 -2.42 -12.90 7.55
CA ALA A 90 -2.01 -14.29 7.40
C ALA A 90 -1.16 -14.53 6.12
N PHE A 91 -1.45 -13.80 5.04
CA PHE A 91 -0.71 -13.90 3.78
C PHE A 91 0.67 -13.23 3.86
N GLU A 92 0.81 -12.19 4.67
CA GLU A 92 2.10 -11.52 4.90
C GLU A 92 3.01 -12.34 5.81
N ALA A 93 2.46 -12.97 6.86
CA ALA A 93 3.22 -13.81 7.79
C ALA A 93 3.86 -15.05 7.13
N GLY A 94 3.30 -15.54 6.02
CA GLY A 94 3.86 -16.65 5.24
C GLY A 94 4.98 -16.23 4.27
N ARG A 95 5.09 -14.94 3.92
CA ARG A 95 6.01 -14.43 2.89
C ARG A 95 7.48 -14.41 3.35
N GLY A 96 7.74 -14.30 4.65
CA GLY A 96 9.09 -14.27 5.22
C GLY A 96 9.76 -15.63 5.44
N LYS A 97 9.19 -16.73 4.93
CA LYS A 97 9.69 -18.11 5.15
C LYS A 97 10.27 -18.78 3.89
N THR A 98 10.37 -18.06 2.79
CA THR A 98 10.99 -18.55 1.55
C THR A 98 12.24 -17.73 1.26
N ASP A 99 13.27 -17.93 2.07
CA ASP A 99 14.68 -17.65 1.77
C ASP A 99 15.51 -18.85 2.22
#